data_AF-R9T5B5-F1
#
_entry.id   AF-R9T5B5-F1
#
_cell.length_a   1.000
_cell.length_b   1.000
_cell.length_c   1.000
_cell.angle_alpha   90.00
_cell.angle_beta   90.00
_cell.angle_gamma   90.00
#
_symmetry.space_group_name_H-M   'P 1'
#
loop_
_entity.id
_entity.type
_entity.pdbx_description
1 polymer ?
#
loop_
_entity_poly.entity_id
_entity_poly.type
_entity_poly.pdbx_seq_one_letter_code
_entity_poly.pdbx_strand_id
1 'polypeptide(L)'
;MGAGKAVAGIAAIIIVASLLFTPVGHSFLDYVFEGSARYPEDSHYEMDRNVSVTLHNEKMTYSVTIPKATDYVVDGITLQKINSQSSLNSYEEFSDYGIDWIRWNGANVSAKETFTSNISYDVDCYSHVWDIDESNSLNVDYIQQNLNGSLSSMKSYLISESGDGSEWIPTITGWNNGYVIYTGGEIRELADEIVGSETNVYSILKLIYLWIDDNISYKEYGGIPQTALQLLHSKRGDCDDQSVLFCSLARAAGVPAWLEMGALYNTSKGTWINHVWTQAYIPTTEGGSKVTIDVVNNNFLVHTSRLFHLATDIGDGDFLNMYYNMYHYTYKLQDSKITTSDSYKTHDVIDSKNFLTISRPHQGFDFPTIFSVDCTSLQRKQFTAFT
;
A
#
# COMPACT_ATOMS: atom_id res chain seq x y z
N MET A 1 15.86 5.82 -60.02
CA MET A 1 15.92 6.54 -58.73
C MET A 1 14.69 6.16 -57.93
N GLY A 2 14.78 5.11 -57.11
CA GLY A 2 13.69 4.67 -56.24
C GLY A 2 13.98 5.14 -54.82
N ALA A 3 13.15 6.05 -54.31
CA ALA A 3 13.28 6.64 -52.99
C ALA A 3 13.05 5.59 -51.90
N GLY A 4 14.06 5.40 -51.04
CA GLY A 4 13.91 4.68 -49.79
C GLY A 4 13.00 5.47 -48.85
N LYS A 5 11.89 4.85 -48.44
CA LYS A 5 11.19 5.25 -47.22
C LYS A 5 11.73 4.37 -46.09
N ALA A 6 12.63 4.93 -45.29
CA ALA A 6 12.92 4.39 -43.98
C ALA A 6 11.62 4.44 -43.17
N VAL A 7 11.08 3.29 -42.82
CA VAL A 7 10.01 3.18 -41.82
C VAL A 7 10.68 3.51 -40.49
N ALA A 8 10.51 4.74 -40.03
CA ALA A 8 10.84 5.12 -38.67
C ALA A 8 9.98 4.29 -37.73
N GLY A 9 10.58 3.28 -37.09
CA GLY A 9 9.91 2.53 -36.03
C GLY A 9 9.59 3.50 -34.89
N ILE A 10 8.29 3.71 -34.65
CA ILE A 10 7.81 4.43 -33.48
C ILE A 10 8.20 3.57 -32.28
N ALA A 11 9.12 4.07 -31.45
CA ALA A 11 9.36 3.49 -30.14
C ALA A 11 8.15 3.87 -29.27
N ALA A 12 7.26 2.91 -29.05
CA ALA A 12 6.20 3.06 -28.08
C ALA A 12 6.70 2.54 -26.74
N ILE A 13 6.69 3.39 -25.72
CA ILE A 13 6.82 2.97 -24.32
C ILE A 13 5.40 2.59 -23.91
N ILE A 14 5.10 1.29 -23.84
CA ILE A 14 3.93 0.82 -23.07
C ILE A 14 4.48 0.36 -21.74
N ILE A 15 3.88 0.86 -20.67
CA ILE A 15 4.08 0.36 -19.32
C ILE A 15 2.84 -0.48 -19.03
N VAL A 16 3.02 -1.80 -18.88
CA VAL A 16 1.95 -2.65 -18.36
C VAL A 16 2.01 -2.51 -16.86
N ALA A 17 0.88 -2.04 -16.31
CA ALA A 17 0.48 -2.19 -14.93
C ALA A 17 1.00 -3.51 -14.38
N SER A 18 1.95 -3.43 -13.46
CA SER A 18 2.56 -4.64 -12.93
C SER A 18 1.51 -5.42 -12.17
N LEU A 19 1.39 -6.68 -12.53
CA LEU A 19 0.56 -7.64 -11.84
C LEU A 19 1.24 -7.90 -10.50
N LEU A 20 0.87 -7.18 -9.43
CA LEU A 20 1.04 -7.68 -8.07
C LEU A 20 0.15 -8.91 -7.95
N PHE A 21 0.61 -10.06 -8.44
CA PHE A 21 -0.19 -11.27 -8.41
C PHE A 21 0.60 -12.51 -8.06
N THR A 22 -0.05 -13.16 -7.11
CA THR A 22 0.21 -14.39 -6.43
C THR A 22 0.38 -15.61 -7.35
N PRO A 23 1.05 -16.66 -6.86
CA PRO A 23 1.12 -17.95 -7.54
C PRO A 23 -0.29 -18.53 -7.75
N VAL A 24 -0.60 -18.87 -9.01
CA VAL A 24 -1.86 -19.51 -9.42
C VAL A 24 -2.21 -20.68 -8.48
N GLY A 25 -3.35 -20.60 -7.79
CA GLY A 25 -4.05 -21.79 -7.27
C GLY A 25 -4.04 -22.05 -5.75
N HIS A 26 -4.11 -21.04 -4.88
CA HIS A 26 -4.21 -21.26 -3.43
C HIS A 26 -5.47 -20.63 -2.81
N SER A 27 -5.99 -21.28 -1.76
CA SER A 27 -7.26 -20.94 -1.10
C SER A 27 -7.17 -19.64 -0.30
N PHE A 28 -8.24 -18.86 -0.42
CA PHE A 28 -8.55 -17.56 0.18
C PHE A 28 -8.32 -17.42 1.71
N LEU A 29 -8.47 -18.50 2.47
CA LEU A 29 -8.44 -18.47 3.94
C LEU A 29 -7.04 -18.66 4.54
N ASP A 30 -6.07 -19.12 3.75
CA ASP A 30 -4.72 -19.47 4.24
C ASP A 30 -3.74 -18.28 4.23
N TYR A 31 -4.18 -17.11 3.78
CA TYR A 31 -3.29 -15.96 3.55
C TYR A 31 -3.32 -14.89 4.66
N VAL A 32 -4.41 -14.77 5.42
CA VAL A 32 -4.70 -13.53 6.17
C VAL A 32 -4.93 -13.73 7.67
N PHE A 33 -5.04 -14.96 8.17
CA PHE A 33 -5.37 -15.19 9.57
C PHE A 33 -4.28 -15.97 10.31
N GLU A 34 -3.29 -15.27 10.85
CA GLU A 34 -2.64 -15.76 12.07
C GLU A 34 -3.69 -15.70 13.19
N GLY A 35 -4.33 -16.85 13.44
CA GLY A 35 -5.41 -16.99 14.42
C GLY A 35 -5.01 -16.63 15.86
N SER A 36 -3.73 -16.52 16.15
CA SER A 36 -3.22 -16.04 17.44
C SER A 36 -2.93 -14.55 17.38
N ALA A 37 -3.52 -13.77 18.28
CA ALA A 37 -3.14 -12.39 18.56
C ALA A 37 -1.76 -12.31 19.26
N ARG A 38 -0.81 -13.16 18.87
CA ARG A 38 0.46 -13.38 19.56
C ARG A 38 1.58 -13.40 18.54
N TYR A 39 2.40 -12.35 18.54
CA TYR A 39 3.52 -12.18 17.62
C TYR A 39 4.83 -12.22 18.41
N PRO A 40 5.94 -12.72 17.82
CA PRO A 40 7.26 -12.57 18.43
C PRO A 40 7.55 -11.09 18.71
N GLU A 41 8.26 -10.79 19.80
CA GLU A 41 8.74 -9.42 20.04
C GLU A 41 9.68 -8.95 18.91
N ASP A 42 10.43 -9.88 18.35
CA ASP A 42 11.36 -9.66 17.25
C ASP A 42 11.54 -10.95 16.44
N SER A 43 11.86 -10.77 15.18
CA SER A 43 12.14 -11.86 14.24
C SER A 43 13.31 -11.46 13.35
N HIS A 44 14.30 -12.33 13.25
CA HIS A 44 15.40 -12.21 12.30
C HIS A 44 15.09 -13.02 11.04
N TYR A 45 15.38 -12.45 9.87
CA TYR A 45 15.12 -13.08 8.58
C TYR A 45 16.33 -13.00 7.65
N GLU A 46 16.64 -14.14 7.04
CA GLU A 46 17.45 -14.22 5.83
C GLU A 46 16.54 -14.58 4.65
N MET A 47 16.49 -13.73 3.62
CA MET A 47 15.61 -13.95 2.47
C MET A 47 16.18 -13.39 1.16
N ASP A 48 15.74 -13.97 0.05
CA ASP A 48 15.94 -13.42 -1.29
C ASP A 48 14.64 -12.87 -1.85
N ARG A 49 14.69 -11.71 -2.49
CA ARG A 49 13.66 -11.23 -3.42
C ARG A 49 14.15 -11.42 -4.85
N ASN A 50 13.34 -12.09 -5.66
CA ASN A 50 13.60 -12.39 -7.06
C ASN A 50 12.59 -11.67 -7.93
N VAL A 51 13.08 -10.68 -8.68
CA VAL A 51 12.27 -9.85 -9.57
C VAL A 51 12.64 -10.21 -11.00
N SER A 52 11.68 -10.71 -11.78
CA SER A 52 11.95 -11.27 -13.10
C SER A 52 11.15 -10.62 -14.21
N VAL A 53 11.77 -10.54 -15.39
CA VAL A 53 11.16 -10.08 -16.64
C VAL A 53 11.45 -11.10 -17.73
N THR A 54 10.41 -11.63 -18.36
CA THR A 54 10.50 -12.51 -19.52
C THR A 54 10.13 -11.75 -20.78
N LEU A 55 11.07 -11.68 -21.71
CA LEU A 55 10.95 -10.99 -22.98
C LEU A 55 10.74 -12.00 -24.11
N HIS A 56 9.56 -11.99 -24.73
CA HIS A 56 9.18 -13.00 -25.74
C HIS A 56 9.70 -12.66 -27.15
N ASN A 57 10.15 -11.43 -27.37
CA ASN A 57 10.52 -10.89 -28.68
C ASN A 57 11.95 -10.32 -28.63
N GLU A 58 12.65 -10.34 -29.77
CA GLU A 58 13.98 -9.74 -29.88
C GLU A 58 13.94 -8.21 -29.80
N LYS A 59 15.09 -7.59 -29.50
CA LYS A 59 15.31 -6.13 -29.52
C LYS A 59 14.42 -5.35 -28.54
N MET A 60 14.00 -6.00 -27.45
CA MET A 60 13.34 -5.33 -26.32
C MET A 60 14.37 -4.87 -25.30
N THR A 61 14.02 -3.83 -24.56
CA THR A 61 14.75 -3.35 -23.39
C THR A 61 13.82 -3.37 -22.18
N TYR A 62 14.38 -3.66 -21.01
CA TYR A 62 13.64 -3.59 -19.75
C TYR A 62 14.43 -2.79 -18.72
N SER A 63 13.69 -2.23 -17.78
CA SER A 63 14.16 -1.59 -16.57
C SER A 63 13.23 -2.01 -15.44
N VAL A 64 13.78 -2.48 -14.34
CA VAL A 64 13.04 -2.84 -13.13
C VAL A 64 13.57 -1.99 -12.00
N THR A 65 12.69 -1.26 -11.34
CA THR A 65 13.03 -0.32 -10.27
C THR A 65 12.28 -0.71 -9.00
N ILE A 66 13.00 -0.93 -7.90
CA ILE A 66 12.40 -1.21 -6.58
C ILE A 66 12.98 -0.26 -5.53
N PRO A 67 12.28 0.00 -4.41
CA PRO A 67 12.88 0.69 -3.28
C PRO A 67 14.08 -0.08 -2.73
N LYS A 68 15.13 0.64 -2.36
CA LYS A 68 16.23 0.10 -1.57
C LYS A 68 15.75 -0.06 -0.13
N ALA A 69 15.93 -1.23 0.46
CA ALA A 69 15.51 -1.46 1.84
C ALA A 69 16.40 -0.64 2.80
N THR A 70 15.79 -0.01 3.81
CA THR A 70 16.47 0.77 4.84
C THR A 70 15.97 0.38 6.23
N ASP A 71 16.67 0.84 7.26
CA ASP A 71 16.13 0.83 8.62
C ASP A 71 14.79 1.58 8.64
N TYR A 72 13.84 1.06 9.40
CA TYR A 72 12.52 1.69 9.57
C TYR A 72 12.37 2.11 11.02
N VAL A 73 12.34 3.43 11.23
CA VAL A 73 12.26 4.05 12.56
C VAL A 73 11.10 5.03 12.59
N VAL A 74 10.18 4.84 13.54
CA VAL A 74 8.98 5.64 13.71
C VAL A 74 8.98 6.24 15.11
N ASP A 75 9.00 7.56 15.21
CA ASP A 75 9.04 8.29 16.49
C ASP A 75 10.13 7.80 17.46
N GLY A 76 11.30 7.42 16.91
CA GLY A 76 12.44 6.88 17.66
C GLY A 76 12.35 5.38 17.99
N ILE A 77 11.25 4.71 17.63
CA ILE A 77 11.06 3.26 17.76
C ILE A 77 11.60 2.59 16.50
N THR A 78 12.58 1.69 16.64
CA THR A 78 13.07 0.88 15.52
C THR A 78 12.11 -0.29 15.29
N LEU A 79 11.53 -0.36 14.10
CA LEU A 79 10.59 -1.41 13.68
C LEU A 79 11.22 -2.38 12.67
N GLN A 80 12.27 -1.93 11.97
CA GLN A 80 13.09 -2.75 11.08
C GLN A 80 14.54 -2.28 11.13
N LYS A 81 15.48 -3.22 11.05
CA LYS A 81 16.90 -2.95 10.88
C LYS A 81 17.50 -3.82 9.79
N ILE A 82 18.11 -3.19 8.79
CA ILE A 82 18.80 -3.88 7.69
C ILE A 82 20.25 -4.14 8.11
N ASN A 83 20.58 -5.39 8.42
CA ASN A 83 21.94 -5.80 8.76
C ASN A 83 22.82 -5.86 7.52
N SER A 84 22.29 -6.41 6.42
CA SER A 84 22.91 -6.33 5.10
C SER A 84 21.90 -6.50 3.98
N GLN A 85 22.23 -5.94 2.80
CA GLN A 85 21.54 -6.25 1.55
C GLN A 85 22.58 -6.36 0.43
N SER A 86 22.41 -7.34 -0.46
CA SER A 86 23.34 -7.54 -1.57
C SER A 86 22.64 -8.16 -2.78
N SER A 87 23.15 -7.90 -3.98
CA SER A 87 22.59 -8.44 -5.23
C SER A 87 23.66 -9.21 -5.98
N LEU A 88 23.29 -10.35 -6.56
CA LEU A 88 24.15 -11.09 -7.50
C LEU A 88 24.33 -10.35 -8.82
N ASN A 89 23.33 -9.54 -9.19
CA ASN A 89 23.32 -8.76 -10.43
C ASN A 89 23.78 -7.32 -10.15
N SER A 90 24.57 -6.73 -11.04
CA SER A 90 24.88 -5.29 -10.97
C SER A 90 23.61 -4.46 -11.17
N TYR A 91 23.51 -3.36 -10.42
CA TYR A 91 22.38 -2.44 -10.48
C TYR A 91 22.84 -0.98 -10.35
N GLU A 92 21.95 -0.07 -10.71
CA GLU A 92 22.10 1.38 -10.49
C GLU A 92 21.33 1.79 -9.22
N GLU A 93 21.90 2.69 -8.43
CA GLU A 93 21.19 3.35 -7.32
C GLU A 93 20.90 4.80 -7.67
N PHE A 94 19.74 5.29 -7.27
CA PHE A 94 19.39 6.71 -7.38
C PHE A 94 18.39 7.08 -6.28
N SER A 95 18.33 8.36 -5.90
CA SER A 95 17.37 8.86 -4.92
C SER A 95 16.30 9.71 -5.60
N ASP A 96 15.03 9.45 -5.29
CA ASP A 96 13.90 10.24 -5.76
C ASP A 96 12.74 10.13 -4.77
N TYR A 97 11.89 11.16 -4.67
CA TYR A 97 10.79 11.23 -3.70
C TYR A 97 11.20 10.99 -2.24
N GLY A 98 12.46 11.31 -1.89
CA GLY A 98 12.97 11.19 -0.53
C GLY A 98 13.38 9.77 -0.12
N ILE A 99 13.39 8.79 -1.03
CA ILE A 99 13.92 7.44 -0.76
C ILE A 99 14.95 7.03 -1.83
N ASP A 100 15.75 6.02 -1.49
CA ASP A 100 16.71 5.41 -2.41
C ASP A 100 16.06 4.25 -3.18
N TRP A 101 16.40 4.15 -4.46
CA TRP A 101 15.87 3.17 -5.40
C TRP A 101 17.01 2.36 -6.02
N ILE A 102 16.74 1.10 -6.30
CA ILE A 102 17.60 0.19 -7.04
C ILE A 102 16.98 -0.07 -8.41
N ARG A 103 17.77 0.01 -9.48
CA ARG A 103 17.35 -0.26 -10.84
C ARG A 103 18.24 -1.28 -11.55
N TRP A 104 17.61 -2.28 -12.14
CA TRP A 104 18.25 -3.20 -13.08
C TRP A 104 17.77 -2.91 -14.50
N ASN A 105 18.71 -2.77 -15.42
CA ASN A 105 18.44 -2.54 -16.84
C ASN A 105 18.96 -3.72 -17.69
N GLY A 106 18.26 -4.05 -18.77
CA GLY A 106 18.73 -5.01 -19.76
C GLY A 106 18.25 -4.69 -21.18
N ALA A 107 19.00 -5.16 -22.18
CA ALA A 107 18.79 -4.83 -23.60
C ALA A 107 19.23 -5.95 -24.54
N ASN A 108 18.80 -5.88 -25.81
CA ASN A 108 19.25 -6.72 -26.94
C ASN A 108 19.11 -8.22 -26.72
N VAL A 109 17.93 -8.59 -26.24
CA VAL A 109 17.64 -9.94 -25.79
C VAL A 109 17.31 -10.87 -26.96
N SER A 110 17.78 -12.11 -26.88
CA SER A 110 17.37 -13.18 -27.79
C SER A 110 15.91 -13.59 -27.52
N ALA A 111 15.17 -14.09 -28.51
CA ALA A 111 13.75 -14.38 -28.29
C ALA A 111 13.52 -15.40 -27.15
N LYS A 112 12.62 -15.07 -26.20
CA LYS A 112 12.19 -15.89 -25.04
C LYS A 112 13.24 -16.08 -23.94
N GLU A 113 13.89 -14.99 -23.54
CA GLU A 113 14.80 -14.99 -22.40
C GLU A 113 14.10 -14.46 -21.14
N THR A 114 14.38 -15.07 -20.00
CA THR A 114 13.95 -14.60 -18.67
C THR A 114 15.16 -14.04 -17.94
N PHE A 115 15.07 -12.78 -17.53
CA PHE A 115 16.02 -12.16 -16.63
C PHE A 115 15.45 -12.17 -15.23
N THR A 116 16.25 -12.63 -14.28
CA THR A 116 15.92 -12.56 -12.87
C THR A 116 16.99 -11.73 -12.19
N SER A 117 16.56 -10.60 -11.65
CA SER A 117 17.33 -9.81 -10.71
C SER A 117 17.05 -10.32 -9.30
N ASN A 118 18.11 -10.56 -8.53
CA ASN A 118 18.01 -11.06 -7.18
C ASN A 118 18.62 -10.07 -6.19
N ILE A 119 17.97 -9.89 -5.05
CA ILE A 119 18.52 -9.18 -3.90
C ILE A 119 18.30 -10.01 -2.64
N SER A 120 19.35 -10.25 -1.90
CA SER A 120 19.34 -10.93 -0.60
C SER A 120 19.32 -9.90 0.52
N TYR A 121 18.51 -10.16 1.54
CA TYR A 121 18.35 -9.36 2.74
C TYR A 121 18.67 -10.19 3.98
N ASP A 122 19.40 -9.57 4.89
CA ASP A 122 19.55 -9.95 6.29
C ASP A 122 18.95 -8.80 7.11
N VAL A 123 17.84 -9.08 7.80
CA VAL A 123 16.99 -8.07 8.44
C VAL A 123 16.42 -8.55 9.77
N ASP A 124 16.41 -7.65 10.75
CA ASP A 124 15.66 -7.80 11.99
C ASP A 124 14.38 -6.96 11.93
N CYS A 125 13.23 -7.55 12.23
CA CYS A 125 11.94 -6.86 12.35
C CYS A 125 11.41 -6.95 13.78
N TYR A 126 10.75 -5.89 14.26
CA TYR A 126 10.33 -5.75 15.65
C TYR A 126 8.83 -5.50 15.76
N SER A 127 8.18 -6.18 16.70
CA SER A 127 6.78 -5.92 17.04
C SER A 127 6.67 -4.75 18.03
N HIS A 128 5.65 -3.91 17.86
CA HIS A 128 5.38 -2.78 18.75
C HIS A 128 3.88 -2.50 18.85
N VAL A 129 3.38 -2.29 20.06
CA VAL A 129 1.99 -1.90 20.36
C VAL A 129 1.99 -0.49 20.90
N TRP A 130 1.23 0.41 20.26
CA TRP A 130 1.07 1.77 20.76
C TRP A 130 0.03 1.79 21.89
N ASP A 131 0.42 2.30 23.05
CA ASP A 131 -0.46 2.47 24.21
C ASP A 131 -1.26 3.79 24.08
N ILE A 132 -2.23 3.78 23.17
CA ILE A 132 -3.08 4.93 22.87
C ILE A 132 -4.54 4.49 22.92
N ASP A 133 -5.36 5.27 23.61
CA ASP A 133 -6.80 5.06 23.74
C ASP A 133 -7.56 6.40 23.75
N GLU A 134 -8.87 6.35 24.02
CA GLU A 134 -9.71 7.55 24.12
C GLU A 134 -9.22 8.56 25.17
N SER A 135 -8.54 8.10 26.23
CA SER A 135 -8.16 8.90 27.39
C SER A 135 -6.90 9.75 27.16
N ASN A 136 -6.00 9.31 26.29
CA ASN A 136 -4.75 10.02 25.97
C ASN A 136 -4.70 10.59 24.55
N SER A 137 -5.63 10.20 23.67
CA SER A 137 -5.78 10.77 22.33
C SER A 137 -6.46 12.15 22.37
N LEU A 138 -5.96 13.08 21.55
CA LEU A 138 -6.56 14.40 21.32
C LEU A 138 -7.51 14.37 20.11
N ASN A 139 -8.10 15.52 19.80
CA ASN A 139 -9.17 15.64 18.82
C ASN A 139 -8.69 16.17 17.47
N VAL A 140 -9.48 15.96 16.41
CA VAL A 140 -9.20 16.48 15.07
C VAL A 140 -8.99 18.01 15.03
N ASP A 141 -9.64 18.75 15.93
CA ASP A 141 -9.42 20.21 16.08
C ASP A 141 -7.98 20.54 16.46
N TYR A 142 -7.32 19.71 17.28
CA TYR A 142 -5.91 19.88 17.61
C TYR A 142 -5.05 19.76 16.35
N ILE A 143 -5.36 18.80 15.47
CA ILE A 143 -4.65 18.63 14.20
C ILE A 143 -4.79 19.91 13.39
N GLN A 144 -6.02 20.35 13.12
CA GLN A 144 -6.32 21.53 12.30
C GLN A 144 -5.62 22.80 12.79
N GLN A 145 -5.64 23.06 14.11
CA GLN A 145 -4.99 24.23 14.71
C GLN A 145 -3.46 24.21 14.55
N ASN A 146 -2.85 23.03 14.42
CA ASN A 146 -1.40 22.86 14.36
C ASN A 146 -0.85 22.57 12.94
N LEU A 147 -1.70 22.44 11.92
CA LEU A 147 -1.27 22.20 10.53
C LEU A 147 -0.40 23.32 9.96
N ASN A 148 -0.53 24.55 10.45
CA ASN A 148 0.33 25.67 10.04
C ASN A 148 1.60 25.81 10.91
N GLY A 149 1.82 24.89 11.85
CA GLY A 149 2.96 24.90 12.76
C GLY A 149 3.59 23.51 12.89
N SER A 150 3.50 22.93 14.08
CA SER A 150 4.16 21.67 14.45
C SER A 150 3.74 20.47 13.58
N LEU A 151 2.54 20.50 12.98
CA LEU A 151 2.01 19.42 12.14
C LEU A 151 2.00 19.79 10.65
N SER A 152 2.84 20.74 10.22
CA SER A 152 2.92 21.16 8.82
C SER A 152 3.27 20.03 7.85
N SER A 153 4.09 19.06 8.27
CA SER A 153 4.40 17.86 7.49
C SER A 153 3.22 16.90 7.33
N MET A 154 2.15 17.05 8.12
CA MET A 154 0.97 16.17 8.05
C MET A 154 -0.05 16.63 6.99
N LYS A 155 0.14 17.80 6.39
CA LYS A 155 -0.81 18.37 5.42
C LYS A 155 -0.99 17.50 4.17
N SER A 156 0.10 16.95 3.62
CA SER A 156 0.04 16.08 2.44
C SER A 156 -0.74 14.79 2.70
N TYR A 157 -0.86 14.39 3.97
CA TYR A 157 -1.61 13.21 4.38
C TYR A 157 -3.05 13.52 4.79
N LEU A 158 -3.55 14.74 4.56
CA LEU A 158 -4.98 15.09 4.76
C LEU A 158 -5.67 15.42 3.44
N ILE A 159 -4.96 16.12 2.56
CA ILE A 159 -5.48 16.68 1.32
C ILE A 159 -4.49 16.33 0.22
N SER A 160 -4.95 15.71 -0.87
CA SER A 160 -4.13 15.62 -2.08
C SER A 160 -3.98 16.99 -2.72
N GLU A 161 -2.81 17.31 -3.29
CA GLU A 161 -2.42 18.67 -3.73
C GLU A 161 -3.43 19.44 -4.61
N SER A 162 -4.41 18.78 -5.24
CA SER A 162 -5.51 19.45 -5.96
C SER A 162 -6.45 20.25 -5.05
N GLY A 163 -6.50 19.97 -3.74
CA GLY A 163 -7.20 20.81 -2.74
C GLY A 163 -8.72 20.92 -2.89
N ASP A 164 -9.33 20.25 -3.88
CA ASP A 164 -10.74 20.41 -4.24
C ASP A 164 -11.59 19.16 -3.96
N GLY A 165 -10.98 18.05 -3.50
CA GLY A 165 -11.70 16.81 -3.23
C GLY A 165 -12.28 16.17 -4.49
N SER A 166 -11.73 16.43 -5.67
CA SER A 166 -12.12 15.76 -6.91
C SER A 166 -11.38 14.43 -7.11
N GLU A 167 -12.12 13.46 -7.66
CA GLU A 167 -11.67 12.10 -7.93
C GLU A 167 -10.66 12.15 -9.07
N TRP A 168 -9.44 11.66 -8.83
CA TRP A 168 -8.58 11.32 -9.96
C TRP A 168 -8.77 9.84 -10.30
N ILE A 169 -9.50 9.60 -11.39
CA ILE A 169 -9.72 8.27 -11.96
C ILE A 169 -8.55 7.99 -12.91
N PRO A 170 -7.76 6.91 -12.73
CA PRO A 170 -6.83 6.47 -13.76
C PRO A 170 -7.62 6.09 -15.02
N THR A 171 -7.53 6.92 -16.05
CA THR A 171 -7.96 6.51 -17.39
C THR A 171 -6.94 5.50 -17.93
N ILE A 172 -7.44 4.35 -18.37
CA ILE A 172 -6.71 3.17 -18.87
C ILE A 172 -5.79 3.45 -20.09
N THR A 173 -5.62 4.70 -20.54
CA THR A 173 -4.97 5.04 -21.82
C THR A 173 -3.61 5.72 -21.73
N GLY A 174 -2.88 5.55 -20.63
CA GLY A 174 -1.46 5.88 -20.54
C GLY A 174 -1.14 7.04 -19.62
N TRP A 175 0.15 7.15 -19.29
CA TRP A 175 0.78 8.20 -18.49
C TRP A 175 0.04 9.53 -18.56
N ASN A 176 -0.44 10.00 -17.41
CA ASN A 176 -0.38 11.37 -16.92
C ASN A 176 -1.52 11.63 -15.94
N ASN A 177 -1.31 11.21 -14.69
CA ASN A 177 -1.55 11.99 -13.46
C ASN A 177 -1.49 10.98 -12.29
N GLY A 178 -0.87 11.33 -11.17
CA GLY A 178 -0.54 10.40 -10.09
C GLY A 178 -1.72 9.64 -9.45
N TYR A 179 -1.45 8.48 -8.85
CA TYR A 179 -2.43 7.74 -8.04
C TYR A 179 -2.63 8.48 -6.71
N VAL A 180 -3.84 8.94 -6.41
CA VAL A 180 -4.09 9.81 -5.27
C VAL A 180 -5.13 9.20 -4.33
N ILE A 181 -4.90 9.30 -3.02
CA ILE A 181 -5.88 8.90 -1.99
C ILE A 181 -7.05 9.90 -1.99
N TYR A 182 -8.19 9.47 -2.53
CA TYR A 182 -9.39 10.27 -2.70
C TYR A 182 -10.18 10.45 -1.39
N THR A 183 -10.70 11.65 -1.11
CA THR A 183 -11.38 11.96 0.16
C THR A 183 -12.75 12.63 -0.01
N GLY A 184 -13.21 12.86 -1.25
CA GLY A 184 -14.45 13.59 -1.54
C GLY A 184 -15.70 12.70 -1.72
N GLY A 185 -16.80 13.31 -2.15
CA GLY A 185 -18.01 12.61 -2.59
C GLY A 185 -18.52 11.55 -1.60
N GLU A 186 -18.82 10.35 -2.11
CA GLU A 186 -19.33 9.23 -1.30
C GLU A 186 -18.37 8.82 -0.17
N ILE A 187 -17.05 8.99 -0.35
CA ILE A 187 -16.08 8.72 0.72
C ILE A 187 -16.26 9.69 1.88
N ARG A 188 -16.44 10.98 1.58
CA ARG A 188 -16.67 11.99 2.63
C ARG A 188 -17.99 11.75 3.34
N GLU A 189 -19.06 11.51 2.59
CA GLU A 189 -20.39 11.24 3.14
C GLU A 189 -20.37 10.01 4.05
N LEU A 190 -19.69 8.94 3.64
CA LEU A 190 -19.52 7.75 4.45
C LEU A 190 -18.66 7.98 5.69
N ALA A 191 -17.56 8.73 5.57
CA ALA A 191 -16.72 9.08 6.72
C ALA A 191 -17.51 9.89 7.77
N ASP A 192 -18.29 10.88 7.33
CA ASP A 192 -19.16 11.68 8.20
C ASP A 192 -20.26 10.79 8.84
N GLU A 193 -20.78 9.77 8.15
CA GLU A 193 -21.74 8.80 8.70
C GLU A 193 -21.11 7.88 9.76
N ILE A 194 -19.94 7.29 9.47
CA ILE A 194 -19.21 6.39 10.38
C ILE A 194 -18.83 7.12 11.67
N VAL A 195 -18.32 8.34 11.54
CA VAL A 195 -17.76 9.12 12.66
C VAL A 195 -18.85 9.87 13.43
N GLY A 196 -19.90 10.33 12.76
CA GLY A 196 -20.97 11.12 13.38
C GLY A 196 -20.44 12.38 14.05
N SER A 197 -20.62 12.51 15.37
CA SER A 197 -20.13 13.63 16.16
C SER A 197 -18.83 13.35 16.92
N GLU A 198 -18.20 12.20 16.69
CA GLU A 198 -16.94 11.86 17.33
C GLU A 198 -15.82 12.79 16.84
N THR A 199 -14.96 13.23 17.74
CA THR A 199 -13.84 14.13 17.43
C THR A 199 -12.51 13.62 17.93
N ASN A 200 -12.49 12.65 18.86
CA ASN A 200 -11.30 11.99 19.36
C ASN A 200 -10.66 11.13 18.24
N VAL A 201 -9.38 11.34 17.97
CA VAL A 201 -8.72 10.78 16.79
C VAL A 201 -8.58 9.26 16.88
N TYR A 202 -8.25 8.72 18.05
CA TYR A 202 -8.24 7.28 18.29
C TYR A 202 -9.61 6.65 17.97
N SER A 203 -10.69 7.26 18.48
CA SER A 203 -12.05 6.75 18.32
C SER A 203 -12.50 6.79 16.85
N ILE A 204 -12.16 7.85 16.13
CA ILE A 204 -12.41 7.98 14.68
C ILE A 204 -11.75 6.82 13.92
N LEU A 205 -10.45 6.61 14.12
CA LEU A 205 -9.71 5.55 13.44
C LEU A 205 -10.27 4.17 13.77
N LYS A 206 -10.67 3.94 15.02
CA LYS A 206 -11.28 2.68 15.47
C LYS A 206 -12.63 2.43 14.81
N LEU A 207 -13.50 3.44 14.72
CA LEU A 207 -14.79 3.33 14.04
C LEU A 207 -14.63 3.00 12.55
N ILE A 208 -13.69 3.67 11.88
CA ILE A 208 -13.36 3.40 10.47
C ILE A 208 -12.80 1.98 10.30
N TYR A 209 -11.84 1.59 11.13
CA TYR A 209 -11.26 0.25 11.14
C TYR A 209 -12.34 -0.83 11.27
N LEU A 210 -13.22 -0.71 12.27
CA LEU A 210 -14.29 -1.68 12.52
C LEU A 210 -15.29 -1.71 11.37
N TRP A 211 -15.67 -0.55 10.84
CA TRP A 211 -16.58 -0.51 9.69
C TRP A 211 -15.99 -1.24 8.48
N ILE A 212 -14.70 -1.08 8.17
CA ILE A 212 -14.08 -1.79 7.04
C ILE A 212 -14.05 -3.30 7.30
N ASP A 213 -13.61 -3.74 8.49
CA ASP A 213 -13.54 -5.16 8.84
C ASP A 213 -14.92 -5.85 8.75
N ASP A 214 -16.00 -5.15 9.13
CA ASP A 214 -17.36 -5.69 9.07
C ASP A 214 -18.02 -5.61 7.67
N ASN A 215 -17.60 -4.67 6.81
CA ASN A 215 -18.29 -4.38 5.55
C ASN A 215 -17.52 -4.79 4.29
N ILE A 216 -16.20 -5.02 4.37
CA ILE A 216 -15.35 -5.32 3.23
C ILE A 216 -14.77 -6.73 3.39
N SER A 217 -15.09 -7.60 2.45
CA SER A 217 -14.48 -8.93 2.42
C SER A 217 -13.12 -8.88 1.73
N TYR A 218 -12.14 -9.61 2.26
CA TYR A 218 -10.90 -9.82 1.51
C TYR A 218 -11.22 -10.45 0.14
N LYS A 219 -10.50 -10.08 -0.91
CA LYS A 219 -10.51 -10.78 -2.20
C LYS A 219 -9.34 -10.31 -3.07
N GLU A 220 -8.46 -11.24 -3.42
CA GLU A 220 -7.41 -10.96 -4.41
C GLU A 220 -8.04 -10.75 -5.79
N TYR A 221 -7.91 -9.51 -6.29
CA TYR A 221 -8.18 -9.15 -7.67
C TYR A 221 -6.92 -8.93 -8.46
N GLY A 222 -5.83 -8.59 -7.74
CA GLY A 222 -4.50 -8.12 -8.12
C GLY A 222 -4.41 -7.12 -9.28
N GLY A 223 -3.19 -6.66 -9.53
CA GLY A 223 -2.89 -5.67 -10.54
C GLY A 223 -2.64 -4.33 -9.88
N ILE A 224 -3.19 -3.26 -10.43
CA ILE A 224 -3.24 -1.95 -9.77
C ILE A 224 -4.37 -2.00 -8.73
N PRO A 225 -4.16 -1.46 -7.52
CA PRO A 225 -5.21 -1.36 -6.51
C PRO A 225 -6.47 -0.68 -7.05
N GLN A 226 -7.62 -1.16 -6.59
CA GLN A 226 -8.89 -0.48 -6.70
C GLN A 226 -8.81 0.90 -6.04
N THR A 227 -9.48 1.88 -6.63
CA THR A 227 -9.72 3.14 -5.94
C THR A 227 -10.65 2.92 -4.74
N ALA A 228 -10.63 3.85 -3.77
CA ALA A 228 -11.52 3.77 -2.62
C ALA A 228 -13.01 3.64 -3.00
N LEU A 229 -13.45 4.32 -4.06
CA LEU A 229 -14.82 4.21 -4.57
C LEU A 229 -15.11 2.85 -5.21
N GLN A 230 -14.16 2.32 -5.99
CA GLN A 230 -14.28 0.98 -6.57
C GLN A 230 -14.43 -0.09 -5.48
N LEU A 231 -13.58 -0.04 -4.45
CA LEU A 231 -13.69 -0.95 -3.31
C LEU A 231 -15.00 -0.74 -2.54
N LEU A 232 -15.41 0.51 -2.32
CA LEU A 232 -16.66 0.82 -1.63
C LEU A 232 -17.87 0.20 -2.35
N HIS A 233 -17.89 0.22 -3.68
CA HIS A 233 -18.97 -0.35 -4.50
C HIS A 233 -18.87 -1.87 -4.62
N SER A 234 -17.66 -2.42 -4.74
CA SER A 234 -17.44 -3.86 -4.92
C SER A 234 -17.55 -4.65 -3.61
N LYS A 235 -17.28 -3.99 -2.47
CA LYS A 235 -17.21 -4.54 -1.10
C LYS A 235 -16.19 -5.68 -0.95
N ARG A 236 -15.24 -5.78 -1.88
CA ARG A 236 -14.29 -6.87 -1.99
C ARG A 236 -12.95 -6.34 -2.48
N GLY A 237 -11.87 -6.61 -1.76
CA GLY A 237 -10.52 -6.17 -2.15
C GLY A 237 -9.42 -6.76 -1.28
N ASP A 238 -8.18 -6.69 -1.72
CA ASP A 238 -6.99 -7.17 -1.02
C ASP A 238 -6.35 -6.08 -0.14
N CYS A 239 -5.04 -6.20 0.15
CA CYS A 239 -4.37 -5.42 1.20
C CYS A 239 -4.22 -3.94 0.88
N ASP A 240 -3.84 -3.63 -0.35
CA ASP A 240 -3.71 -2.26 -0.86
C ASP A 240 -5.09 -1.63 -1.07
N ASP A 241 -6.06 -2.37 -1.62
CA ASP A 241 -7.45 -1.89 -1.76
C ASP A 241 -8.02 -1.39 -0.43
N GLN A 242 -7.95 -2.24 0.62
CA GLN A 242 -8.50 -1.91 1.93
C GLN A 242 -7.70 -0.81 2.64
N SER A 243 -6.37 -0.80 2.48
CA SER A 243 -5.52 0.25 3.00
C SER A 243 -5.81 1.62 2.37
N VAL A 244 -6.07 1.63 1.06
CA VAL A 244 -6.49 2.84 0.32
C VAL A 244 -7.82 3.36 0.84
N LEU A 245 -8.83 2.49 1.01
CA LEU A 245 -10.11 2.90 1.57
C LEU A 245 -9.99 3.40 3.01
N PHE A 246 -9.17 2.75 3.85
CA PHE A 246 -8.90 3.20 5.21
C PHE A 246 -8.28 4.61 5.22
N CYS A 247 -7.21 4.84 4.45
CA CYS A 247 -6.61 6.16 4.34
C CYS A 247 -7.62 7.18 3.82
N SER A 248 -8.39 6.86 2.77
CA SER A 248 -9.43 7.71 2.21
C SER A 248 -10.46 8.16 3.25
N LEU A 249 -11.00 7.24 4.05
CA LEU A 249 -11.97 7.54 5.11
C LEU A 249 -11.34 8.32 6.27
N ALA A 250 -10.14 7.93 6.71
CA ALA A 250 -9.44 8.62 7.80
C ALA A 250 -9.10 10.08 7.43
N ARG A 251 -8.57 10.29 6.22
CA ARG A 251 -8.29 11.63 5.68
C ARG A 251 -9.56 12.44 5.53
N ALA A 252 -10.64 11.84 5.02
CA ALA A 252 -11.94 12.50 4.93
C ALA A 252 -12.50 12.90 6.30
N ALA A 253 -12.24 12.12 7.35
CA ALA A 253 -12.57 12.45 8.74
C ALA A 253 -11.60 13.46 9.39
N GLY A 254 -10.61 13.97 8.66
CA GLY A 254 -9.64 14.96 9.15
C GLY A 254 -8.46 14.39 9.92
N VAL A 255 -8.20 13.08 9.79
CA VAL A 255 -7.06 12.39 10.41
C VAL A 255 -5.99 12.09 9.35
N PRO A 256 -4.73 12.54 9.53
CA PRO A 256 -3.65 12.22 8.60
C PRO A 256 -3.38 10.72 8.57
N ALA A 257 -3.41 10.10 7.40
CA ALA A 257 -3.14 8.68 7.22
C ALA A 257 -2.45 8.41 5.87
N TRP A 258 -1.61 7.40 5.76
CA TRP A 258 -0.86 7.10 4.53
C TRP A 258 -0.54 5.61 4.40
N LEU A 259 -0.17 5.19 3.20
CA LEU A 259 0.19 3.81 2.91
C LEU A 259 1.61 3.52 3.35
N GLU A 260 1.81 2.29 3.82
CA GLU A 260 3.13 1.69 4.00
C GLU A 260 3.18 0.44 3.13
N MET A 261 4.27 0.26 2.40
CA MET A 261 4.36 -0.77 1.38
C MET A 261 5.59 -1.64 1.60
N GLY A 262 5.43 -2.94 1.38
CA GLY A 262 6.44 -3.91 1.76
C GLY A 262 6.03 -5.35 1.50
N ALA A 263 6.40 -6.23 2.43
CA ALA A 263 6.02 -7.63 2.42
C ALA A 263 5.58 -8.09 3.82
N LEU A 264 4.74 -9.11 3.85
CA LEU A 264 4.28 -9.78 5.07
C LEU A 264 4.77 -11.23 5.06
N TYR A 265 5.39 -11.67 6.16
CA TYR A 265 5.78 -13.06 6.35
C TYR A 265 4.58 -13.89 6.78
N ASN A 266 4.14 -14.81 5.92
CA ASN A 266 3.08 -15.77 6.24
C ASN A 266 3.71 -17.02 6.88
N THR A 267 3.54 -17.16 8.20
CA THR A 267 4.09 -18.29 8.96
C THR A 267 3.49 -19.64 8.56
N SER A 268 2.22 -19.68 8.16
CA SER A 268 1.56 -20.93 7.78
C SER A 268 2.17 -21.55 6.52
N LYS A 269 2.72 -20.70 5.63
CA LYS A 269 3.35 -21.12 4.36
C LYS A 269 4.87 -21.03 4.39
N GLY A 270 5.45 -20.32 5.36
CA GLY A 270 6.88 -20.05 5.42
C GLY A 270 7.37 -19.16 4.28
N THR A 271 6.50 -18.29 3.75
CA THR A 271 6.77 -17.47 2.57
C THR A 271 6.38 -16.02 2.81
N TRP A 272 7.07 -15.09 2.16
CA TRP A 272 6.65 -13.70 2.11
C TRP A 272 5.67 -13.45 0.97
N ILE A 273 4.75 -12.55 1.21
CA ILE A 273 3.82 -12.00 0.21
C ILE A 273 3.99 -10.48 0.16
N ASN A 274 3.84 -9.89 -1.02
CA ASN A 274 3.72 -8.44 -1.12
C ASN A 274 2.53 -7.99 -0.27
N HIS A 275 2.71 -6.91 0.49
CA HIS A 275 1.70 -6.44 1.42
C HIS A 275 1.76 -4.92 1.54
N VAL A 276 0.58 -4.32 1.67
CA VAL A 276 0.40 -2.89 1.91
C VAL A 276 -0.49 -2.74 3.13
N TRP A 277 -0.10 -1.86 4.03
CA TRP A 277 -0.86 -1.50 5.23
C TRP A 277 -0.88 0.02 5.37
N THR A 278 -1.29 0.52 6.53
CA THR A 278 -1.42 1.96 6.76
C THR A 278 -0.69 2.44 8.01
N GLN A 279 -0.35 3.72 7.99
CA GLN A 279 -0.12 4.49 9.20
C GLN A 279 -1.12 5.64 9.32
N ALA A 280 -1.35 6.07 10.55
CA ALA A 280 -2.10 7.29 10.85
C ALA A 280 -1.39 8.12 11.92
N TYR A 281 -1.63 9.42 11.96
CA TYR A 281 -1.14 10.28 13.03
C TYR A 281 -2.20 10.45 14.12
N ILE A 282 -1.88 10.04 15.34
CA ILE A 282 -2.72 10.29 16.52
C ILE A 282 -2.04 11.34 17.41
N PRO A 283 -2.59 12.57 17.52
CA PRO A 283 -2.14 13.52 18.54
C PRO A 283 -2.48 12.97 19.94
N THR A 284 -1.52 13.06 20.86
CA THR A 284 -1.70 12.59 22.25
C THR A 284 -1.32 13.70 23.23
N THR A 285 -1.67 13.50 24.51
CA THR A 285 -1.24 14.38 25.61
C THR A 285 0.28 14.41 25.82
N GLU A 286 1.02 13.44 25.28
CA GLU A 286 2.48 13.31 25.46
C GLU A 286 3.30 13.70 24.22
N GLY A 287 2.63 14.10 23.13
CA GLY A 287 3.24 14.33 21.83
C GLY A 287 2.85 13.20 20.88
N GLY A 288 2.05 13.53 19.87
CA GLY A 288 1.40 12.54 19.01
C GLY A 288 2.34 11.59 18.29
N SER A 289 1.80 10.45 17.87
CA SER A 289 2.56 9.37 17.27
C SER A 289 1.99 8.92 15.93
N LYS A 290 2.86 8.39 15.07
CA LYS A 290 2.51 7.70 13.83
C LYS A 290 2.32 6.21 14.13
N VAL A 291 1.09 5.76 14.06
CA VAL A 291 0.69 4.42 14.50
C VAL A 291 0.44 3.51 13.31
N THR A 292 0.80 2.23 13.44
CA THR A 292 0.54 1.23 12.38
C THR A 292 -0.87 0.65 12.52
N ILE A 293 -1.60 0.58 11.41
CA ILE A 293 -2.91 -0.06 11.30
C ILE A 293 -2.90 -0.95 10.05
N ASP A 294 -3.16 -2.25 10.24
CA ASP A 294 -3.29 -3.25 9.18
C ASP A 294 -4.66 -3.91 9.32
N VAL A 295 -5.59 -3.41 8.51
CA VAL A 295 -7.01 -3.81 8.55
C VAL A 295 -7.16 -5.29 8.18
N VAL A 296 -6.47 -5.73 7.14
CA VAL A 296 -6.58 -7.09 6.60
C VAL A 296 -6.14 -8.13 7.63
N ASN A 297 -5.05 -7.86 8.37
CA ASN A 297 -4.55 -8.78 9.41
C ASN A 297 -5.12 -8.51 10.80
N ASN A 298 -6.17 -7.70 10.90
CA ASN A 298 -6.85 -7.39 12.16
C ASN A 298 -5.94 -6.76 13.24
N ASN A 299 -4.99 -5.91 12.82
CA ASN A 299 -4.04 -5.23 13.70
C ASN A 299 -4.36 -3.74 13.78
N PHE A 300 -4.84 -3.28 14.93
CA PHE A 300 -5.13 -1.88 15.21
C PHE A 300 -4.13 -1.33 16.23
N LEU A 301 -3.35 -0.31 15.84
CA LEU A 301 -2.26 0.27 16.64
C LEU A 301 -1.17 -0.73 17.00
N VAL A 302 -0.82 -1.59 16.04
CA VAL A 302 0.25 -2.58 16.21
C VAL A 302 1.05 -2.73 14.93
N HIS A 303 2.37 -2.73 15.09
CA HIS A 303 3.33 -3.18 14.09
C HIS A 303 3.83 -4.56 14.52
N THR A 304 3.94 -5.50 13.59
CA THR A 304 4.38 -6.86 13.91
C THR A 304 5.72 -7.14 13.27
N SER A 305 6.53 -7.99 13.90
CA SER A 305 7.79 -8.50 13.36
C SER A 305 7.61 -9.33 12.08
N ARG A 306 6.39 -9.52 11.59
CA ARG A 306 6.07 -10.16 10.31
C ARG A 306 6.08 -9.17 9.15
N LEU A 307 6.10 -7.86 9.41
CA LEU A 307 6.15 -6.83 8.38
C LEU A 307 7.60 -6.55 7.98
N PHE A 308 7.84 -6.48 6.68
CA PHE A 308 9.07 -6.00 6.06
C PHE A 308 8.77 -4.74 5.27
N HIS A 309 9.25 -3.60 5.73
CA HIS A 309 9.03 -2.27 5.16
C HIS A 309 9.98 -2.00 4.00
N LEU A 310 9.43 -1.47 2.91
CA LEU A 310 10.19 -1.03 1.74
C LEU A 310 10.01 0.46 1.45
N ALA A 311 8.81 1.00 1.65
CA ALA A 311 8.50 2.38 1.28
C ALA A 311 7.30 2.94 2.06
N THR A 312 7.34 4.24 2.32
CA THR A 312 6.25 5.02 2.94
C THR A 312 5.67 5.98 1.91
N ASP A 313 4.35 6.01 1.76
CA ASP A 313 3.65 7.03 0.96
C ASP A 313 3.97 8.43 1.50
N ILE A 314 4.28 9.35 0.59
CA ILE A 314 4.62 10.74 0.91
C ILE A 314 3.47 11.72 0.64
N GLY A 315 2.31 11.21 0.22
CA GLY A 315 1.14 12.00 -0.18
C GLY A 315 1.24 12.54 -1.61
N ASP A 316 2.20 12.05 -2.39
CA ASP A 316 2.46 12.41 -3.78
C ASP A 316 1.98 11.29 -4.71
N GLY A 317 1.15 11.63 -5.69
CA GLY A 317 0.61 10.62 -6.59
C GLY A 317 1.60 10.08 -7.61
N ASP A 318 2.63 10.83 -7.97
CA ASP A 318 3.70 10.37 -8.86
C ASP A 318 4.61 9.37 -8.13
N PHE A 319 4.81 9.55 -6.83
CA PHE A 319 5.47 8.53 -5.99
C PHE A 319 4.70 7.21 -6.01
N LEU A 320 3.39 7.23 -5.73
CA LEU A 320 2.56 6.01 -5.75
C LEU A 320 2.54 5.39 -7.14
N ASN A 321 2.45 6.21 -8.19
CA ASN A 321 2.57 5.72 -9.56
C ASN A 321 3.92 5.03 -9.82
N MET A 322 5.02 5.58 -9.32
CA MET A 322 6.34 4.96 -9.48
C MET A 322 6.45 3.65 -8.70
N TYR A 323 5.91 3.58 -7.48
CA TYR A 323 5.92 2.35 -6.66
C TYR A 323 5.13 1.21 -7.34
N TYR A 324 3.88 1.47 -7.75
CA TYR A 324 3.02 0.45 -8.38
C TYR A 324 3.44 0.09 -9.82
N ASN A 325 4.31 0.89 -10.45
CA ASN A 325 4.86 0.65 -11.79
C ASN A 325 6.37 0.35 -11.75
N MET A 326 6.77 -0.64 -10.94
CA MET A 326 8.18 -1.05 -10.82
C MET A 326 8.83 -1.49 -12.17
N TYR A 327 8.05 -1.96 -13.14
CA TYR A 327 8.55 -2.44 -14.44
C TYR A 327 8.35 -1.41 -15.56
N HIS A 328 9.43 -1.08 -16.26
CA HIS A 328 9.45 -0.24 -17.44
C HIS A 328 10.07 -0.99 -18.61
N TYR A 329 9.51 -0.88 -19.81
CA TYR A 329 10.09 -1.51 -21.00
C TYR A 329 9.75 -0.75 -22.27
N THR A 330 10.51 -1.01 -23.33
CA THR A 330 10.29 -0.39 -24.65
C THR A 330 10.32 -1.47 -25.72
N TYR A 331 9.37 -1.42 -26.65
CA TYR A 331 9.26 -2.37 -27.75
C TYR A 331 9.25 -1.65 -29.12
N LYS A 332 9.60 -2.40 -30.17
CA LYS A 332 9.57 -1.94 -31.57
C LYS A 332 8.44 -2.56 -32.41
N LEU A 333 7.74 -3.58 -31.91
CA LEU A 333 6.71 -4.34 -32.62
C LEU A 333 5.38 -4.34 -31.86
N GLN A 334 4.28 -4.06 -32.55
CA GLN A 334 2.95 -3.77 -31.98
C GLN A 334 2.28 -4.96 -31.23
N ASP A 335 2.86 -6.17 -31.28
CA ASP A 335 2.31 -7.42 -30.72
C ASP A 335 3.26 -8.11 -29.71
N SER A 336 4.20 -7.39 -29.10
CA SER A 336 5.15 -7.99 -28.14
C SER A 336 4.48 -8.43 -26.83
N LYS A 337 4.80 -9.65 -26.36
CA LYS A 337 4.38 -10.16 -25.05
C LYS A 337 5.50 -10.01 -24.02
N ILE A 338 5.14 -9.60 -22.80
CA ILE A 338 6.03 -9.55 -21.65
C ILE A 338 5.36 -10.26 -20.47
N THR A 339 6.16 -10.89 -19.63
CA THR A 339 5.69 -11.49 -18.38
C THR A 339 6.64 -11.09 -17.27
N THR A 340 6.09 -10.60 -16.16
CA THR A 340 6.87 -10.16 -14.99
C THR A 340 6.51 -11.04 -13.79
N SER A 341 7.40 -11.12 -12.81
CA SER A 341 7.12 -11.79 -11.54
C SER A 341 7.98 -11.21 -10.42
N ASP A 342 7.39 -11.05 -9.24
CA ASP A 342 8.07 -10.66 -8.02
C ASP A 342 7.78 -11.71 -6.95
N SER A 343 8.83 -12.23 -6.32
CA SER A 343 8.70 -13.37 -5.43
C SER A 343 9.80 -13.37 -4.38
N TYR A 344 9.52 -13.99 -3.25
CA TYR A 344 10.46 -14.10 -2.16
C TYR A 344 10.77 -15.56 -1.88
N LYS A 345 12.02 -15.80 -1.45
CA LYS A 345 12.48 -17.08 -0.95
C LYS A 345 13.07 -16.87 0.43
N THR A 346 12.44 -17.47 1.44
CA THR A 346 12.93 -17.47 2.81
C THR A 346 14.03 -18.51 2.97
N HIS A 347 15.14 -18.15 3.61
CA HIS A 347 16.22 -19.08 3.95
C HIS A 347 16.24 -19.41 5.44
N ASP A 348 16.14 -18.39 6.30
CA ASP A 348 16.08 -18.57 7.75
C ASP A 348 15.10 -17.60 8.40
N VAL A 349 14.49 -18.06 9.50
CA VAL A 349 13.60 -17.27 10.36
C VAL A 349 13.87 -17.64 11.82
N ILE A 350 14.34 -16.67 12.58
CA ILE A 350 14.63 -16.84 14.02
C ILE A 350 13.70 -15.91 14.79
N ASP A 351 12.58 -16.46 15.27
CA ASP A 351 11.65 -15.75 16.14
C ASP A 351 12.19 -15.71 17.58
N SER A 352 11.98 -14.59 18.27
CA SER A 352 12.30 -14.50 19.68
C SER A 352 11.36 -15.34 20.55
N LYS A 353 11.83 -15.68 21.76
CA LYS A 353 11.06 -16.50 22.72
C LYS A 353 10.01 -15.69 23.47
N ASN A 354 10.13 -14.36 23.44
CA ASN A 354 9.15 -13.46 24.00
C ASN A 354 8.13 -13.12 22.93
N PHE A 355 6.89 -12.90 23.36
CA PHE A 355 5.80 -12.64 22.44
C PHE A 355 4.94 -11.51 22.97
N LEU A 356 4.58 -10.59 22.07
CA LEU A 356 3.57 -9.58 22.31
C LEU A 356 2.19 -10.18 22.07
N THR A 357 1.28 -9.96 23.03
CA THR A 357 -0.13 -10.31 22.87
C THR A 357 -0.91 -9.05 22.53
N ILE A 358 -1.56 -9.05 21.38
CA ILE A 358 -2.40 -7.96 20.92
C ILE A 358 -3.81 -8.15 21.46
N SER A 359 -4.33 -7.14 22.15
CA SER A 359 -5.75 -7.07 22.48
C SER A 359 -6.53 -6.82 21.19
N ARG A 360 -7.30 -7.83 20.73
CA ARG A 360 -8.16 -7.64 19.56
C ARG A 360 -9.31 -6.71 19.93
N PRO A 361 -9.65 -5.70 19.10
CA PRO A 361 -10.77 -4.80 19.36
C PRO A 361 -12.15 -5.50 19.32
N HIS A 362 -12.21 -6.72 18.79
CA HIS A 362 -13.42 -7.54 18.68
C HIS A 362 -13.83 -8.22 19.98
N GLN A 363 -14.41 -7.44 20.90
CA GLN A 363 -15.45 -7.94 21.79
C GLN A 363 -16.61 -6.93 21.86
N GLY A 364 -17.54 -7.02 20.90
CA GLY A 364 -18.93 -6.57 21.06
C GLY A 364 -19.18 -5.06 20.95
N PHE A 365 -18.90 -4.45 19.79
CA PHE A 365 -19.38 -3.10 19.50
C PHE A 365 -20.71 -3.17 18.75
N ASP A 366 -21.81 -2.85 19.43
CA ASP A 366 -23.10 -2.61 18.77
C ASP A 366 -23.04 -1.23 18.11
N PHE A 367 -22.94 -1.21 16.77
CA PHE A 367 -23.13 0.02 16.03
C PHE A 367 -24.50 0.64 16.37
N PRO A 368 -24.64 1.98 16.45
CA PRO A 368 -25.95 2.60 16.51
C PRO A 368 -26.81 2.06 15.34
N THR A 369 -28.06 1.69 15.61
CA THR A 369 -29.01 0.98 14.73
C THR A 369 -29.41 1.71 13.42
N ILE A 370 -28.55 2.58 12.89
CA ILE A 370 -28.77 3.38 11.68
C ILE A 370 -28.23 2.66 10.42
N PHE A 371 -27.43 1.60 10.55
CA PHE A 371 -26.82 0.85 9.44
C PHE A 371 -27.78 -0.08 8.66
N SER A 372 -28.94 0.44 8.26
CA SER A 372 -29.71 -0.11 7.14
C SER A 372 -29.65 0.87 5.97
N VAL A 373 -28.48 0.97 5.33
CA VAL A 373 -28.38 1.74 4.08
C VAL A 373 -29.02 0.92 2.96
N ASP A 374 -30.24 1.30 2.60
CA ASP A 374 -30.83 0.97 1.32
C ASP A 374 -30.13 1.82 0.24
N CYS A 375 -29.12 1.24 -0.41
CA CYS A 375 -28.34 1.87 -1.49
C CYS A 375 -29.19 2.35 -2.69
N THR A 376 -30.50 2.05 -2.72
CA THR A 376 -31.41 2.58 -3.75
C THR A 376 -31.69 4.09 -3.60
N SER A 377 -31.37 4.70 -2.46
CA SER A 377 -31.57 6.15 -2.25
C SER A 377 -30.48 7.04 -2.84
N LEU A 378 -29.24 6.55 -2.95
CA LEU A 378 -28.10 7.28 -3.54
C LEU A 378 -28.17 7.33 -5.07
N GLN A 379 -28.79 6.34 -5.73
CA GLN A 379 -29.01 6.37 -7.19
C GLN A 379 -30.01 7.46 -7.65
N ARG A 380 -30.79 8.05 -6.75
CA ARG A 380 -31.94 8.89 -7.13
C ARG A 380 -31.64 10.38 -7.29
N LYS A 381 -30.39 10.83 -7.09
CA LYS A 381 -30.02 12.26 -7.23
C LYS A 381 -29.28 12.64 -8.52
N GLN A 382 -28.98 11.71 -9.44
CA GLN A 382 -28.27 12.03 -10.70
C GLN A 382 -29.15 12.18 -11.96
N PHE A 383 -30.48 12.10 -11.87
CA PHE A 383 -31.35 12.26 -13.04
C PHE A 383 -32.45 13.31 -12.84
N THR A 384 -32.07 14.58 -12.66
CA THR A 384 -32.96 15.71 -13.00
C THR A 384 -32.14 16.96 -13.31
N ALA A 385 -31.73 17.12 -14.56
CA ALA A 385 -31.69 18.40 -15.27
C ALA A 385 -31.11 18.12 -16.66
N PHE A 386 -31.98 18.03 -17.67
CA PHE A 386 -31.81 18.51 -19.05
C PHE A 386 -33.03 18.00 -19.83
N THR A 387 -34.09 18.80 -19.82
CA THR A 387 -35.13 18.82 -20.86
C THR A 387 -35.12 20.18 -21.50
#